data_AF-A0A2I9ED73-F1
#
_entry.id   AF-A0A2I9ED73-F1
#
_cell.length_a   1.000
_cell.length_b   1.000
_cell.length_c   1.000
_cell.angle_alpha   90.00
_cell.angle_beta   90.00
_cell.angle_gamma   90.00
#
_symmetry.space_group_name_H-M   'P 1'
#
loop_
_entity.id
_entity.type
_entity.pdbx_description
1 polymer ?
#
loop_
_entity_poly.entity_id
_entity_poly.type
_entity_poly.pdbx_seq_one_letter_code
_entity_poly.pdbx_strand_id
1 'polypeptide(L)' 'MDFYCAAERLIVELDGEIHNNPQAMDYDEKRTAYFNKMGYKVIRFENKMVFDHLESVLSEIKDNFKA' A
#
# COMPACT_ATOMS: atom_id res chain seq x y z
N MET A 1 -4.77 -5.14 -2.94
CA MET A 1 -5.40 -4.37 -1.85
C MET A 1 -5.69 -5.30 -0.71
N ASP A 2 -4.91 -5.20 0.36
CA ASP A 2 -4.92 -6.18 1.45
C ASP A 2 -5.60 -5.62 2.71
N PHE A 3 -5.35 -4.33 3.02
CA PHE A 3 -6.00 -3.65 4.12
C PHE A 3 -6.53 -2.27 3.70
N TYR A 4 -7.63 -1.87 4.33
CA TYR A 4 -8.27 -0.58 4.12
C TYR A 4 -8.75 0.02 5.43
N CYS A 5 -8.33 1.25 5.71
CA CYS A 5 -8.85 2.06 6.80
C CYS A 5 -9.78 3.16 6.25
N ALA A 6 -11.08 3.02 6.48
CA ALA A 6 -12.08 3.96 5.96
C ALA A 6 -11.96 5.37 6.58
N ALA A 7 -11.72 5.44 7.89
CA ALA A 7 -11.53 6.69 8.61
C ALA A 7 -10.37 7.51 8.00
N GLU A 8 -9.28 6.83 7.64
CA GLU A 8 -8.07 7.46 7.10
C GLU A 8 -8.03 7.53 5.57
N ARG A 9 -8.99 6.89 4.88
CA ARG A 9 -8.93 6.66 3.42
C ARG A 9 -7.57 6.08 2.99
N LEU A 10 -6.98 5.26 3.85
CA LEU A 10 -5.66 4.67 3.67
C LEU A 10 -5.79 3.22 3.23
N ILE A 11 -5.05 2.88 2.19
CA ILE A 11 -4.97 1.57 1.56
C ILE A 11 -3.56 1.05 1.80
N VAL A 12 -3.44 -0.16 2.33
CA VAL A 12 -2.15 -0.84 2.50
C VAL A 12 -2.15 -2.10 1.65
N GLU A 13 -1.11 -2.25 0.82
CA GLU A 13 -0.90 -3.46 0.02
C GLU A 13 0.43 -4.12 0.42
N LEU A 14 0.45 -5.45 0.42
CA LEU A 14 1.62 -6.25 0.73
C LEU A 14 2.08 -6.98 -0.53
N ASP A 15 3.24 -6.59 -1.04
CA ASP A 15 3.80 -7.15 -2.27
C ASP A 15 4.69 -8.35 -1.91
N GLY A 16 4.33 -9.54 -2.43
CA GLY A 16 5.18 -10.73 -2.32
C GLY A 16 6.28 -10.77 -3.38
N GLU A 17 7.25 -11.68 -3.24
CA GLU A 17 8.29 -11.93 -4.25
C GLU A 17 7.76 -12.61 -5.53
N ILE A 18 6.67 -12.13 -6.13
CA ILE A 18 6.26 -12.49 -7.49
C ILE A 18 5.55 -11.29 -8.14
N HIS A 19 6.28 -10.22 -8.43
CA HIS A 19 5.77 -9.14 -9.29
C HIS A 19 6.77 -8.76 -10.39
N ASN A 20 7.30 -9.75 -11.12
CA ASN A 20 7.95 -9.56 -12.42
C ASN A 20 6.97 -9.83 -13.58
N ASN A 21 5.71 -9.41 -13.45
CA ASN A 21 4.76 -9.39 -14.55
C ASN A 21 4.50 -7.93 -14.97
N PRO A 22 5.03 -7.48 -16.13
CA PRO A 22 4.83 -6.11 -16.63
C PRO A 22 3.36 -5.70 -16.74
N GLN A 23 2.45 -6.64 -16.99
CA GLN A 23 1.00 -6.36 -17.06
C GLN A 23 0.39 -6.09 -15.67
N ALA A 24 0.92 -6.73 -14.62
CA ALA A 24 0.50 -6.48 -13.25
C ALA A 24 0.96 -5.09 -12.78
N MET A 25 2.15 -4.65 -13.21
CA MET A 25 2.68 -3.32 -12.89
C MET A 25 1.81 -2.19 -13.48
N ASP A 26 1.48 -2.26 -14.78
CA ASP A 26 0.65 -1.24 -15.45
C ASP A 26 -0.78 -1.19 -14.87
N TYR A 27 -1.34 -2.34 -14.49
CA TYR A 27 -2.64 -2.39 -13.81
C TYR A 27 -2.58 -1.75 -12.42
N ASP A 28 -1.52 -1.99 -11.67
CA ASP A 28 -1.34 -1.46 -10.32
C ASP A 28 -1.04 0.05 -10.31
N GLU A 29 -0.30 0.57 -11.27
CA GLU A 29 -0.10 2.01 -11.46
C GLU A 29 -1.44 2.71 -11.77
N LYS A 30 -2.24 2.15 -12.68
CA LYS A 30 -3.57 2.69 -13.01
C LYS A 30 -4.51 2.67 -11.82
N ARG A 31 -4.51 1.58 -11.04
CA ARG A 31 -5.32 1.44 -9.82
C ARG A 31 -4.91 2.47 -8.78
N THR A 32 -3.60 2.63 -8.55
CA THR A 32 -3.05 3.61 -7.61
C THR A 32 -3.42 5.03 -8.03
N ALA A 33 -3.27 5.37 -9.31
CA ALA A 33 -3.65 6.68 -9.84
C ALA A 33 -5.15 6.97 -9.71
N TYR A 34 -6.00 5.97 -9.91
CA TYR A 34 -7.46 6.10 -9.71
C TYR A 34 -7.80 6.40 -8.25
N PHE A 35 -7.23 5.63 -7.30
CA PHE A 35 -7.45 5.86 -5.87
C PHE A 35 -6.93 7.21 -5.40
N ASN A 36 -5.74 7.62 -5.86
CA ASN A 36 -5.18 8.93 -5.55
C ASN A 36 -6.08 10.07 -6.05
N LYS A 37 -6.63 9.96 -7.26
CA LYS A 37 -7.61 10.95 -7.79
C LYS A 37 -8.88 11.03 -6.95
N MET A 38 -9.27 9.93 -6.33
CA MET A 38 -10.41 9.89 -5.41
C MET A 38 -10.03 10.29 -3.97
N GLY A 39 -8.81 10.76 -3.71
CA GLY A 39 -8.38 11.20 -2.38
C GLY A 39 -8.15 10.06 -1.39
N TYR A 40 -7.82 8.88 -1.89
CA TYR A 40 -7.28 7.79 -1.08
C TYR A 40 -5.75 7.85 -1.11
N LYS A 41 -5.12 7.36 -0.06
CA LYS A 41 -3.67 7.16 0.01
C LYS A 41 -3.39 5.67 -0.11
N VAL A 42 -2.44 5.28 -0.96
CA VAL A 42 -2.01 3.89 -1.12
C VAL A 42 -0.54 3.81 -0.71
N ILE A 43 -0.23 2.95 0.25
CA ILE A 43 1.13 2.61 0.66
C ILE A 43 1.35 1.11 0.51
N ARG A 44 2.59 0.71 0.23
CA ARG A 44 2.94 -0.68 -0.10
C ARG A 44 4.18 -1.11 0.66
N PHE A 45 4.22 -2.36 1.07
CA PHE A 45 5.37 -2.96 1.74
C PHE A 45 5.69 -4.31 1.12
N GLU A 46 6.97 -4.63 1.00
CA GLU A 46 7.37 -6.01 0.74
C GLU A 46 6.96 -6.89 1.93
N ASN A 47 6.49 -8.11 1.65
CA ASN A 47 6.09 -9.07 2.70
C ASN A 47 7.18 -9.24 3.76
N LYS A 48 8.45 -9.27 3.34
CA LYS A 48 9.60 -9.42 4.23
C LYS A 48 9.69 -8.30 5.28
N MET A 49 9.31 -7.07 4.94
CA MET A 49 9.30 -5.93 5.88
C MET A 49 8.35 -6.16 7.05
N VAL A 50 7.22 -6.84 6.81
CA VAL A 50 6.26 -7.16 7.88
C VAL A 50 6.84 -8.16 8.86
N PHE A 51 7.63 -9.11 8.38
CA PHE A 51 8.27 -10.13 9.23
C PHE A 51 9.51 -9.60 9.95
N ASP A 52 10.35 -8.82 9.25
CA ASP A 52 11.67 -8.42 9.75
C ASP A 52 11.65 -7.04 10.44
N HIS A 53 10.71 -6.17 10.07
CA HIS A 53 10.70 -4.75 10.43
C HIS A 53 9.28 -4.23 10.77
N LEU A 54 8.49 -5.03 11.48
CA LEU A 54 7.09 -4.73 11.78
C LEU A 54 6.87 -3.34 12.39
N GLU A 55 7.69 -2.94 13.36
CA GLU A 55 7.56 -1.63 14.02
C GLU A 55 7.71 -0.46 13.02
N SER A 56 8.64 -0.57 12.07
CA SER A 56 8.81 0.44 11.01
C SER A 56 7.60 0.49 10.08
N VAL A 57 7.03 -0.67 9.72
CA VAL A 57 5.80 -0.75 8.92
C VAL A 57 4.64 -0.07 9.65
N LEU A 58 4.45 -0.36 10.95
CA LEU A 58 3.38 0.23 11.75
C LEU A 58 3.56 1.74 11.93
N SER A 59 4.80 2.21 12.14
CA SER A 59 5.09 3.65 12.21
C SER A 59 4.75 4.33 10.89
N GLU A 60 5.18 3.78 9.75
CA GLU A 60 4.87 4.34 8.44
C GLU A 60 3.35 4.38 8.22
N ILE A 61 2.60 3.32 8.53
CA ILE A 61 1.14 3.32 8.44
C ILE A 61 0.54 4.48 9.24
N LYS A 62 1.00 4.69 10.47
CA LYS A 62 0.52 5.76 11.36
C LYS A 62 0.86 7.15 10.82
N ASP A 63 2.06 7.35 10.30
CA ASP A 63 2.50 8.62 9.71
C ASP A 63 1.72 8.98 8.43
N ASN A 64 1.01 8.01 7.86
CA ASN A 64 0.14 8.16 6.71
C ASN A 64 -1.34 8.42 7.06
N PHE A 65 -1.70 8.51 8.34
CA PHE A 65 -3.04 8.92 8.77
C PHE A 65 -3.30 10.39 8.42
N LYS A 66 -4.58 10.75 8.31
CA LYS A 66 -4.98 12.15 8.10
C LYS A 66 -4.59 12.98 9.32
N ALA A 67 -4.26 14.24 9.07
CA ALA A 67 -4.02 15.25 10.10
C ALA A 67 -5.31 15.60 10.87
#